data_AF-A0A419E3D5-F1
#
_entry.id   AF-A0A419E3D5-F1
#
_cell.length_a   1.000
_cell.length_b   1.000
_cell.length_c   1.000
_cell.angle_alpha   90.00
_cell.angle_beta   90.00
_cell.angle_gamma   90.00
#
_symmetry.space_group_name_H-M   'P 1'
#
loop_
_entity.id
_entity.type
_entity.pdbx_description
1 polymer ?
#
loop_
_entity_poly.entity_id
_entity_poly.type
_entity_poly.pdbx_seq_one_letter_code
_entity_poly.pdbx_strand_id
1 'polypeptide(L)'
;METTGKQFVEFWTWASQKGLMNENTAYSFSSPVKQIISINDGWEEVDVRKLDVDVLLSQFQNLKGKNFKPNSLNTYFRRFKLALDMFLEYVDNPTGWKYKGQIAQNRKPKNAKAAEKGTQKESGFEMPVTQSDDAVQMVDYPFPLREGCIVRLKLPVDLKAAEVERLTNFMRSIVLE
;
A
#
# COMPACT_ATOMS: atom_id res chain seq x y z
N MET A 1 -13.40 -11.38 20.49
CA MET A 1 -13.41 -11.71 19.05
C MET A 1 -12.82 -13.10 18.92
N GLU A 2 -13.36 -13.96 18.06
CA GLU A 2 -12.75 -15.27 17.85
C GLU A 2 -11.53 -15.09 16.93
N THR A 3 -10.57 -16.00 17.01
CA THR A 3 -9.36 -15.94 16.18
C THR A 3 -9.42 -16.97 15.07
N THR A 4 -10.61 -17.22 14.54
CA THR A 4 -10.84 -18.22 13.50
C THR A 4 -10.42 -17.70 12.12
N GLY A 5 -10.05 -18.61 11.22
CA GLY A 5 -9.64 -18.26 9.85
C GLY A 5 -10.74 -17.52 9.09
N LYS A 6 -12.01 -17.84 9.35
CA LYS A 6 -13.15 -17.09 8.82
C LYS A 6 -13.14 -15.62 9.26
N GLN A 7 -13.00 -15.37 10.56
CA GLN A 7 -12.95 -14.01 11.09
C GLN A 7 -11.74 -13.24 10.56
N PHE A 8 -10.60 -13.91 10.36
CA PHE A 8 -9.43 -13.30 9.75
C PHE A 8 -9.68 -12.84 8.31
N VAL A 9 -10.44 -13.59 7.51
CA VAL A 9 -10.83 -13.17 6.14
C VAL A 9 -11.85 -12.03 6.18
N GLU A 10 -12.88 -12.14 7.03
CA GLU A 10 -13.98 -11.18 7.11
C GLU A 10 -13.55 -9.83 7.72
N PHE A 11 -12.52 -9.84 8.57
CA PHE A 11 -11.99 -8.66 9.25
C PHE A 11 -11.67 -7.51 8.29
N TRP A 12 -11.10 -7.80 7.11
CA TRP A 12 -10.71 -6.77 6.14
C TRP A 12 -11.93 -6.05 5.55
N THR A 13 -12.97 -6.81 5.21
CA THR A 13 -14.23 -6.25 4.72
C THR A 13 -14.90 -5.41 5.80
N TRP A 14 -14.94 -5.92 7.03
CA TRP A 14 -15.48 -5.20 8.18
C TRP A 14 -14.70 -3.91 8.47
N ALA A 15 -13.36 -3.95 8.45
CA ALA A 15 -12.49 -2.80 8.71
C ALA A 15 -12.69 -1.70 7.66
N SER A 16 -12.89 -2.08 6.40
CA SER A 16 -13.26 -1.15 5.34
C SER A 16 -14.64 -0.54 5.57
N GLN A 17 -15.66 -1.34 5.87
CA GLN A 17 -17.03 -0.87 6.10
C GLN A 17 -17.13 0.07 7.30
N LYS A 18 -16.30 -0.15 8.33
CA LYS A 18 -16.20 0.74 9.50
C LYS A 18 -15.37 2.00 9.25
N GLY A 19 -14.83 2.19 8.05
CA GLY A 19 -14.02 3.35 7.69
C GLY A 19 -12.64 3.37 8.35
N LEU A 20 -12.20 2.25 8.93
CA LEU A 20 -10.89 2.14 9.58
C LEU A 20 -9.75 2.03 8.56
N MET A 21 -10.07 1.62 7.33
CA MET A 21 -9.14 1.61 6.19
C MET A 21 -9.86 1.78 4.85
N ASN A 22 -9.12 2.14 3.81
CA ASN A 22 -9.64 2.25 2.44
C ASN A 22 -9.96 0.85 1.87
N GLU A 23 -11.07 0.73 1.13
CA GLU A 23 -11.52 -0.49 0.45
C GLU A 23 -10.45 -1.15 -0.43
N ASN A 24 -9.72 -0.37 -1.22
CA ASN A 24 -8.62 -0.90 -2.04
C ASN A 24 -7.51 -1.52 -1.19
N THR A 25 -7.26 -0.95 -0.01
CA THR A 25 -6.26 -1.46 0.93
C THR A 25 -6.77 -2.72 1.62
N ALA A 26 -8.02 -2.72 2.08
CA ALA A 26 -8.68 -3.91 2.61
C ALA A 26 -8.67 -5.07 1.61
N TYR A 27 -9.03 -4.81 0.35
CA TYR A 27 -8.98 -5.80 -0.74
C TYR A 27 -7.56 -6.33 -0.97
N SER A 28 -6.56 -5.45 -0.87
CA SER A 28 -5.16 -5.84 -1.05
C SER A 28 -4.67 -6.85 -0.01
N PHE A 29 -5.27 -6.85 1.19
CA PHE A 29 -5.01 -7.83 2.26
C PHE A 29 -5.94 -9.04 2.18
N SER A 30 -7.24 -8.84 1.94
CA SER A 30 -8.23 -9.91 1.93
C SER A 30 -7.97 -10.94 0.84
N SER A 31 -7.52 -10.52 -0.34
CA SER A 31 -7.26 -11.43 -1.47
C SER A 31 -6.11 -12.42 -1.18
N PRO A 32 -4.91 -11.98 -0.75
CA PRO A 32 -3.87 -12.90 -0.30
C PRO A 32 -4.28 -13.77 0.89
N VAL A 33 -4.95 -13.20 1.90
CA VAL A 33 -5.39 -13.94 3.10
C VAL A 33 -6.32 -15.08 2.74
N LYS A 34 -7.37 -14.79 1.95
CA LYS A 34 -8.33 -15.80 1.50
C LYS A 34 -7.65 -16.90 0.69
N GLN A 35 -6.79 -16.55 -0.27
CA GLN A 35 -6.15 -17.54 -1.14
C GLN A 35 -5.16 -18.46 -0.41
N ILE A 36 -4.42 -17.91 0.56
CA ILE A 36 -3.41 -18.67 1.29
C ILE A 36 -4.06 -19.58 2.32
N ILE A 37 -5.05 -19.10 3.06
CA ILE A 37 -5.67 -19.90 4.13
C ILE A 37 -6.56 -21.01 3.56
N SER A 38 -7.19 -20.78 2.40
CA SER A 38 -8.10 -21.75 1.76
C SER A 38 -7.40 -22.95 1.11
N ILE A 39 -6.08 -23.11 1.26
CA ILE A 39 -5.40 -24.33 0.80
C ILE A 39 -5.61 -25.51 1.75
N ASN A 40 -5.96 -25.22 3.00
CA ASN A 40 -6.27 -26.23 4.00
C ASN A 40 -7.79 -26.41 4.07
N ASP A 41 -8.25 -27.66 4.07
CA ASP A 41 -9.65 -27.96 4.33
C ASP A 41 -10.00 -27.59 5.78
N GLY A 42 -11.21 -27.08 6.00
CA GLY A 42 -11.65 -26.62 7.33
C GLY A 42 -10.98 -25.34 7.84
N TRP A 43 -10.32 -24.57 6.96
CA TRP A 43 -9.65 -23.31 7.31
C TRP A 43 -10.52 -22.29 8.06
N GLU A 44 -11.84 -22.36 7.92
CA GLU A 44 -12.79 -21.45 8.57
C GLU A 44 -12.75 -21.55 10.09
N GLU A 45 -12.53 -22.75 10.63
CA GLU A 45 -12.55 -23.04 12.08
C GLU A 45 -11.15 -23.02 12.70
N VAL A 46 -10.10 -22.96 11.88
CA VAL A 46 -8.71 -22.98 12.35
C VAL A 46 -8.39 -21.71 13.13
N ASP A 47 -7.83 -21.87 14.32
CA ASP A 47 -7.32 -20.77 15.13
C ASP A 47 -6.04 -20.19 14.51
N VAL A 48 -6.10 -18.95 14.05
CA VAL A 48 -4.99 -18.28 13.35
C VAL A 48 -3.80 -17.98 14.26
N ARG A 49 -3.99 -18.00 15.59
CA ARG A 49 -2.88 -17.86 16.56
C ARG A 49 -1.99 -19.11 16.61
N LYS A 50 -2.51 -20.25 16.18
CA LYS A 50 -1.81 -21.55 16.20
C LYS A 50 -1.31 -21.97 14.82
N LEU A 51 -1.54 -21.15 13.79
CA LEU A 51 -1.05 -21.41 12.44
C LEU A 51 0.46 -21.30 12.38
N ASP A 52 1.10 -22.36 11.88
CA ASP A 52 2.48 -22.26 11.40
C ASP A 52 2.46 -21.57 10.04
N VAL A 53 2.75 -20.27 10.06
CA VAL A 53 2.70 -19.40 8.88
C VAL A 53 3.72 -19.86 7.83
N ASP A 54 4.93 -20.25 8.23
CA ASP A 54 5.97 -20.59 7.27
C ASP A 54 5.70 -21.92 6.57
N VAL A 55 5.13 -22.90 7.29
CA VAL A 55 4.63 -24.15 6.70
C VAL A 55 3.48 -23.86 5.73
N LEU A 56 2.50 -23.04 6.13
CA LEU A 56 1.35 -22.68 5.28
C LEU A 56 1.79 -21.99 3.98
N LEU A 57 2.71 -21.03 4.07
CA LEU A 57 3.24 -20.33 2.89
C LEU A 57 4.05 -21.26 1.98
N SER A 58 4.80 -22.21 2.56
CA SER A 58 5.54 -23.22 1.79
C SER A 58 4.60 -24.17 1.05
N GLN A 59 3.53 -24.62 1.71
CA GLN A 59 2.48 -25.44 1.08
C GLN A 59 1.78 -24.66 -0.04
N PHE A 60 1.45 -23.39 0.18
CA PHE A 60 0.88 -22.52 -0.84
C PHE A 60 1.82 -22.39 -2.05
N GLN A 61 3.11 -22.17 -1.82
CA GLN A 61 4.11 -22.09 -2.89
C GLN A 61 4.17 -23.39 -3.71
N ASN A 62 4.15 -24.54 -3.05
CA ASN A 62 4.21 -25.83 -3.72
C ASN A 62 2.95 -26.12 -4.55
N LEU A 63 1.76 -25.80 -4.02
CA LEU A 63 0.48 -26.08 -4.67
C LEU A 63 0.10 -25.07 -5.76
N LYS A 64 0.32 -23.78 -5.50
CA LYS A 64 -0.18 -22.66 -6.32
C LYS A 64 0.93 -21.80 -6.90
N GLY A 65 2.18 -21.93 -6.47
CA GLY A 65 3.29 -21.05 -6.86
C GLY A 65 3.55 -20.98 -8.36
N LYS A 66 3.30 -22.06 -9.11
CA LYS A 66 3.42 -22.08 -10.58
C LYS A 66 2.48 -21.10 -11.30
N ASN A 67 1.37 -20.70 -10.65
CA ASN A 67 0.39 -19.78 -11.21
C ASN A 67 0.77 -18.31 -10.97
N PHE A 68 1.85 -18.04 -10.22
CA PHE A 68 2.25 -16.68 -9.85
C PHE A 68 3.65 -16.37 -10.38
N LYS A 69 3.84 -15.11 -10.77
CA LYS A 69 5.20 -14.56 -10.95
C LYS A 69 5.90 -14.53 -9.58
N PRO A 70 7.21 -14.83 -9.49
CA PRO A 70 7.93 -14.86 -8.21
C PRO A 70 7.79 -13.57 -7.37
N ASN A 71 7.82 -12.40 -8.02
CA ASN A 71 7.63 -11.11 -7.34
C ASN A 71 6.21 -10.92 -6.77
N SER A 72 5.20 -11.45 -7.47
CA SER A 72 3.81 -11.41 -6.99
C SER A 72 3.63 -12.32 -5.79
N LEU A 73 4.23 -13.51 -5.82
CA LEU A 73 4.17 -14.48 -4.72
C LEU A 73 4.79 -13.91 -3.43
N ASN A 74 5.96 -13.29 -3.52
CA ASN A 74 6.60 -12.62 -2.38
C ASN A 74 5.73 -11.47 -1.83
N THR A 75 5.04 -10.73 -2.71
CA THR A 75 4.11 -9.68 -2.29
C THR A 75 2.92 -10.27 -1.52
N TYR A 76 2.38 -11.40 -1.97
CA TYR A 76 1.31 -12.11 -1.27
C TYR A 76 1.76 -12.57 0.13
N PHE A 77 2.97 -13.11 0.25
CA PHE A 77 3.51 -13.58 1.53
C PHE A 77 3.72 -12.45 2.52
N ARG A 78 4.32 -11.33 2.06
CA ARG A 78 4.49 -10.14 2.89
C ARG A 78 3.16 -9.58 3.38
N ARG A 79 2.16 -9.52 2.49
CA ARG A 79 0.82 -9.03 2.83
C ARG A 79 0.10 -9.97 3.79
N PHE A 80 0.26 -11.29 3.65
CA PHE A 80 -0.31 -12.26 4.57
C PHE A 80 0.26 -12.10 5.99
N LYS A 81 1.59 -12.01 6.11
CA LYS A 81 2.26 -11.83 7.42
C LYS A 81 1.81 -10.53 8.08
N LEU A 82 1.87 -9.41 7.33
CA LEU A 82 1.42 -8.11 7.83
C LEU A 82 -0.07 -8.11 8.22
N ALA A 83 -0.91 -8.77 7.41
CA ALA A 83 -2.33 -8.93 7.70
C ALA A 83 -2.55 -9.68 9.02
N LEU A 84 -1.83 -10.78 9.24
CA LEU A 84 -1.93 -11.58 10.45
C LEU A 84 -1.50 -10.76 11.67
N ASP A 85 -0.36 -10.08 11.59
CA ASP A 85 0.14 -9.23 12.68
C ASP A 85 -0.88 -8.14 13.04
N MET A 86 -1.43 -7.44 12.05
CA MET A 86 -2.44 -6.40 12.25
C MET A 86 -3.75 -6.95 12.82
N PHE A 87 -4.17 -8.14 12.41
CA PHE A 87 -5.36 -8.79 12.93
C PHE A 87 -5.16 -9.20 14.40
N LEU A 88 -4.00 -9.76 14.73
CA LEU A 88 -3.67 -10.09 16.12
C LEU A 88 -3.57 -8.83 17.00
N GLU A 89 -2.96 -7.76 16.50
CA GLU A 89 -2.95 -6.44 17.16
C GLU A 89 -4.37 -5.92 17.42
N TYR A 90 -5.29 -6.11 16.45
CA TYR A 90 -6.70 -5.74 16.64
C TYR A 90 -7.38 -6.58 17.71
N VAL A 91 -7.14 -7.90 17.73
CA VAL A 91 -7.74 -8.80 18.73
C VAL A 91 -7.24 -8.46 20.14
N ASP A 92 -5.96 -8.09 20.27
CA ASP A 92 -5.37 -7.73 21.56
C ASP A 92 -5.75 -6.31 22.01
N ASN A 93 -5.88 -5.35 21.09
CA ASN A 93 -6.28 -3.98 21.39
C ASN A 93 -7.26 -3.39 20.36
N PRO A 94 -8.56 -3.72 20.44
CA PRO A 94 -9.55 -3.29 19.45
C PRO A 94 -9.86 -1.79 19.54
N THR A 95 -9.69 -1.17 20.72
CA THR A 95 -10.00 0.26 20.93
C THR A 95 -8.90 1.19 20.42
N GLY A 96 -7.64 0.75 20.48
CA GLY A 96 -6.48 1.49 20.02
C GLY A 96 -6.06 1.21 18.58
N TRP A 97 -6.71 0.24 17.91
CA TRP A 97 -6.29 -0.20 16.59
C TRP A 97 -6.43 0.92 15.55
N LYS A 98 -5.33 1.18 14.85
CA LYS A 98 -5.31 2.11 13.71
C LYS A 98 -4.44 1.51 12.62
N TYR A 99 -4.94 1.54 11.39
CA TYR A 99 -4.12 1.22 10.24
C TYR A 99 -3.01 2.26 10.07
N LYS A 100 -1.81 1.92 10.56
CA LYS A 100 -0.59 2.66 10.26
C LYS A 100 -0.20 2.27 8.84
N GLY A 101 -0.66 3.03 7.85
CA GLY A 101 -0.27 2.82 6.47
C GLY A 101 1.25 2.64 6.41
N GLN A 102 1.72 1.53 5.82
CA GLN A 102 3.15 1.30 5.71
C GLN A 102 3.78 2.52 5.06
N ILE A 103 4.56 3.27 5.87
CA ILE A 103 5.59 4.18 5.38
C ILE A 103 6.33 3.38 4.32
N ALA A 104 6.26 3.83 3.07
CA ALA A 104 6.83 3.11 1.95
C ALA A 104 8.30 2.86 2.26
N GLN A 105 8.64 1.65 2.71
CA GLN A 105 10.01 1.27 2.96
C GLN A 105 10.73 1.35 1.63
N ASN A 106 11.50 2.44 1.51
CA ASN A 106 12.70 2.58 0.73
C ASN A 106 12.63 1.86 -0.63
N ARG A 107 11.78 2.38 -1.53
CA ARG A 107 11.97 2.10 -2.95
C ARG A 107 13.27 2.80 -3.36
N LYS A 108 14.40 2.08 -3.26
CA LYS A 108 15.61 2.43 -3.99
C LYS A 108 15.20 2.83 -5.41
N PRO A 109 15.62 4.01 -5.93
CA PRO A 109 15.27 4.42 -7.26
C PRO A 109 15.84 3.38 -8.23
N LYS A 110 14.96 2.60 -8.84
CA LYS A 110 15.35 1.68 -9.90
C LYS A 110 15.61 2.59 -11.10
N ASN A 111 16.88 2.88 -11.34
CA ASN A 111 17.38 3.58 -12.51
C ASN A 111 16.57 3.17 -13.75
N ALA A 112 15.76 4.10 -14.24
CA ALA A 112 15.26 4.06 -15.59
C ALA A 112 16.47 4.33 -16.50
N LYS A 113 17.17 3.27 -16.93
CA LYS A 113 18.00 3.37 -18.12
C LYS A 113 17.06 3.33 -19.31
N ALA A 114 16.73 4.52 -19.80
CA ALA A 114 16.16 4.75 -21.10
C ALA A 114 17.03 4.11 -22.18
N ALA A 115 16.36 3.57 -23.20
CA ALA A 115 16.96 3.36 -24.49
C ALA A 115 17.35 4.72 -25.06
N GLU A 116 18.62 4.88 -25.44
CA GLU A 116 19.03 5.74 -26.56
C GLU A 116 20.47 5.40 -26.94
N LYS A 117 20.65 5.00 -28.19
CA LYS A 117 21.95 4.90 -28.86
C LYS A 117 22.45 6.32 -29.13
N GLY A 118 23.69 6.64 -28.77
CA GLY A 118 24.39 7.84 -29.26
C GLY A 118 25.57 8.32 -28.42
N THR A 119 26.73 7.66 -28.60
CA THR A 119 28.10 8.20 -28.72
C THR A 119 28.62 9.36 -27.82
N GLN A 120 29.74 9.03 -27.13
CA GLN A 120 30.94 9.81 -26.74
C GLN A 120 31.00 10.74 -25.49
N LYS A 121 31.81 10.24 -24.53
CA LYS A 121 32.99 10.80 -23.85
C LYS A 121 32.97 12.14 -23.06
N GLU A 122 33.41 11.96 -21.81
CA GLU A 122 34.37 12.74 -21.00
C GLU A 122 33.94 13.97 -20.19
N SER A 123 34.37 13.88 -18.92
CA SER A 123 34.72 14.92 -17.95
C SER A 123 33.64 15.83 -17.35
N GLY A 124 33.35 15.55 -16.07
CA GLY A 124 33.70 16.46 -14.96
C GLY A 124 32.92 17.76 -14.83
N PHE A 125 31.91 17.76 -13.97
CA PHE A 125 31.69 18.86 -13.01
C PHE A 125 30.80 18.37 -11.86
N GLU A 126 31.41 18.14 -10.69
CA GLU A 126 30.71 18.12 -9.41
C GLU A 126 30.31 19.56 -9.07
N MET A 127 29.04 19.79 -8.75
CA MET A 127 28.57 20.99 -8.08
C MET A 127 27.36 20.63 -7.20
N PRO A 128 27.14 21.38 -6.11
CA PRO A 128 27.02 20.81 -4.78
C PRO A 128 25.59 20.50 -4.37
N VAL A 129 25.51 19.55 -3.44
CA VAL A 129 24.31 19.23 -2.66
C VAL A 129 24.04 20.40 -1.73
N THR A 130 23.09 21.27 -2.08
CA THR A 130 22.49 22.15 -1.09
C THR A 130 21.36 21.38 -0.41
N GLN A 131 21.68 20.86 0.77
CA GLN A 131 20.69 20.43 1.75
C GLN A 131 19.82 21.63 2.12
N SER A 132 18.52 21.52 1.85
CA SER A 132 17.50 22.19 2.63
C SER A 132 16.59 21.10 3.18
N ASP A 133 16.89 20.71 4.41
CA ASP A 133 15.99 20.02 5.33
C ASP A 133 14.74 20.89 5.50
N ASP A 134 13.69 20.54 4.76
CA ASP A 134 12.33 20.68 5.27
C ASP A 134 11.51 19.61 4.56
N ALA A 135 11.32 18.49 5.25
CA ALA A 135 10.52 17.38 4.74
C ALA A 135 9.05 17.81 4.76
N VAL A 136 8.65 18.58 3.75
CA VAL A 136 7.27 19.03 3.54
C VAL A 136 6.36 17.80 3.51
N GLN A 137 5.56 17.65 4.57
CA GLN A 137 4.60 16.57 4.67
C GLN A 137 3.53 16.77 3.60
N MET A 138 3.31 15.78 2.74
CA MET A 138 2.32 15.83 1.66
C MET A 138 1.06 15.07 2.08
N VAL A 139 -0.12 15.68 1.91
CA VAL A 139 -1.44 15.09 2.22
C VAL A 139 -2.27 14.97 0.94
N ASP A 140 -3.00 13.86 0.86
CA ASP A 140 -3.95 13.58 -0.23
C ASP A 140 -5.33 14.17 0.11
N TYR A 141 -5.74 15.22 -0.61
CA TYR A 141 -7.03 15.88 -0.46
C TYR A 141 -8.02 15.44 -1.56
N PRO A 142 -9.17 14.83 -1.21
CA PRO A 142 -10.20 14.52 -2.20
C PRO A 142 -10.91 15.81 -2.64
N PHE A 143 -10.89 16.09 -3.94
CA PHE A 143 -11.54 17.23 -4.57
C PHE A 143 -12.60 16.75 -5.58
N PRO A 144 -13.90 16.98 -5.33
CA PRO A 144 -14.95 16.62 -6.27
C PRO A 144 -14.94 17.59 -7.45
N LEU A 145 -14.50 17.12 -8.63
CA LEU A 145 -14.38 17.96 -9.82
C LEU A 145 -15.70 18.07 -10.59
N ARG A 146 -16.49 17.00 -10.64
CA ARG A 146 -17.83 16.91 -11.25
C ARG A 146 -18.57 15.69 -10.72
N GLU A 147 -19.85 15.56 -11.00
CA GLU A 147 -20.65 14.39 -10.57
C GLU A 147 -19.97 13.07 -10.96
N GLY A 148 -19.80 12.18 -9.97
CA GLY A 148 -19.11 10.89 -10.14
C GLY A 148 -17.58 10.96 -10.34
N CYS A 149 -16.96 12.15 -10.28
CA CYS A 149 -15.53 12.34 -10.51
C CYS A 149 -14.86 13.04 -9.31
N ILE A 150 -14.19 12.25 -8.47
CA ILE A 150 -13.38 12.74 -7.35
C ILE A 150 -11.90 12.64 -7.73
N VAL A 151 -11.23 13.78 -7.81
CA VAL A 151 -9.78 13.88 -8.04
C VAL A 151 -9.08 13.91 -6.68
N ARG A 152 -7.87 13.36 -6.58
CA ARG A 152 -7.06 13.45 -5.35
C ARG A 152 -5.90 14.39 -5.59
N LEU A 153 -5.89 15.52 -4.89
CA LEU A 153 -4.82 16.50 -4.94
C LEU A 153 -3.79 16.15 -3.87
N LYS A 154 -2.53 15.94 -4.26
CA LYS A 154 -1.43 15.79 -3.31
C LYS A 154 -0.84 17.17 -3.03
N LEU A 155 -1.07 17.70 -1.85
CA LEU A 155 -0.61 19.04 -1.47
C LEU A 155 0.17 19.00 -0.15
N PRO A 156 1.17 19.88 0.02
CA PRO A 156 1.81 20.15 1.30
C PRO A 156 0.81 20.40 2.44
N VAL A 157 1.14 19.96 3.66
CA VAL A 157 0.39 20.28 4.89
C VAL A 157 0.51 21.77 5.22
N ASP A 158 1.63 22.39 4.87
CA ASP A 158 1.98 23.79 5.15
C ASP A 158 1.68 24.73 3.97
N LEU A 159 0.64 24.42 3.20
CA LEU A 159 0.24 25.18 2.00
C LEU A 159 -0.03 26.66 2.31
N LYS A 160 0.73 27.57 1.68
CA LYS A 160 0.60 29.03 1.88
C LYS A 160 -0.33 29.65 0.85
N ALA A 161 -0.95 30.78 1.21
CA ALA A 161 -1.87 31.51 0.33
C ALA A 161 -1.24 31.88 -1.03
N ALA A 162 0.03 32.29 -1.05
CA ALA A 162 0.77 32.61 -2.27
C ALA A 162 1.04 31.39 -3.18
N GLU A 163 1.00 30.17 -2.65
CA GLU A 163 1.15 28.93 -3.42
C GLU A 163 -0.18 28.49 -4.01
N VAL A 164 -1.28 28.69 -3.27
CA VAL A 164 -2.65 28.47 -3.77
C VAL A 164 -2.96 29.37 -4.96
N GLU A 165 -2.60 30.66 -4.89
CA GLU A 165 -2.78 31.58 -6.02
C GLU A 165 -2.00 31.13 -7.26
N ARG A 166 -0.74 30.70 -7.08
CA ARG A 166 0.07 30.18 -8.19
C ARG A 166 -0.52 28.90 -8.78
N LEU A 167 -0.99 27.98 -7.94
CA LEU A 167 -1.63 26.75 -8.38
C LEU A 167 -2.92 27.02 -9.15
N THR A 168 -3.71 28.00 -8.71
CA THR A 168 -4.97 28.39 -9.38
C THR A 168 -4.69 28.99 -10.75
N ASN A 169 -3.69 29.87 -10.86
CA ASN A 169 -3.28 30.44 -12.15
C ASN A 169 -2.74 29.38 -13.10
N PHE A 170 -1.96 28.42 -12.58
CA PHE A 170 -1.48 27.29 -13.36
C PHE A 170 -2.64 26.41 -13.87
N MET A 171 -3.58 26.05 -13.00
CA MET A 171 -4.77 25.28 -13.38
C MET A 171 -5.57 25.99 -14.48
N ARG A 172 -5.76 27.32 -14.38
CA ARG A 172 -6.42 28.12 -15.42
C ARG A 172 -5.68 28.07 -16.77
N SER A 173 -4.36 27.96 -16.77
CA SER A 173 -3.57 27.90 -18.02
C SER A 173 -3.65 26.56 -18.76
N ILE A 174 -4.02 25.48 -18.06
CA ILE A 174 -4.10 24.11 -18.63
C ILE A 174 -5.49 23.79 -19.16
N VAL A 175 -6.52 24.51 -18.72
CA VAL A 175 -7.88 24.31 -19.21
C VAL A 175 -7.95 24.80 -20.66
N LEU A 176 -8.17 23.87 -21.58
CA LEU A 176 -8.61 24.14 -22.94
C LEU A 176 -10.14 24.33 -22.90
N GLU A 177 -10.62 25.45 -23.42
CA GLU A 177 -12.06 25.74 -23.59
C GLU A 177 -12.75 24.78 -24.57
#